data_AF-W2QL60-F1
#
_entry.id   AF-W2QL60-F1
#
_cell.length_a   1.000
_cell.length_b   1.000
_cell.length_c   1.000
_cell.angle_alpha   90.00
_cell.angle_beta   90.00
_cell.angle_gamma   90.00
#
_symmetry.space_group_name_H-M   'P 1'
#
loop_
_entity.id
_entity.type
_entity.pdbx_description
1 polymer ?
#
loop_
_entity_poly.entity_id
_entity_poly.type
_entity_poly.pdbx_seq_one_letter_code
_entity_poly.pdbx_strand_id
1 'polypeptide(L)'
;MDPGEHFVPAQALVEGLTAAMGQLADHLMQQNHQFQSSLLEQLNAQRPVPEFKVEGTRMPTFSGLLEESVDEFIFGAKLFMQGNNVDYTSAANNNRVVAMLASNLRGGAASWYHTRVATEDRPLENIVAF
;
A
#
# COMPACT_ATOMS: atom_id res chain seq x y z
N MET A 1 62.39 4.98 -44.42
CA MET A 1 60.94 4.98 -44.23
C MET A 1 60.50 3.53 -44.37
N ASP A 2 60.51 2.81 -43.25
CA ASP A 2 60.04 1.43 -43.14
C ASP A 2 58.93 1.47 -42.07
N PRO A 3 57.69 1.09 -42.39
CA PRO A 3 56.60 1.13 -41.43
C PRO A 3 56.77 -0.07 -40.51
N GLY A 4 57.44 0.14 -39.38
CA GLY A 4 57.64 -0.88 -38.35
C GLY A 4 56.31 -1.51 -37.96
N GLU A 5 56.12 -2.76 -38.38
CA GLU A 5 54.98 -3.58 -38.03
C GLU A 5 54.87 -3.64 -36.50
N HIS A 6 53.80 -3.06 -35.96
CA HIS A 6 53.45 -3.12 -34.55
C HIS A 6 53.04 -4.57 -34.21
N PHE A 7 54.03 -5.43 -33.97
CA PHE A 7 53.81 -6.80 -33.55
C PHE A 7 53.36 -6.79 -32.07
N VAL A 8 52.05 -6.90 -31.83
CA VAL A 8 51.51 -7.04 -30.49
C VAL A 8 51.74 -8.48 -30.04
N PRO A 9 52.47 -8.74 -28.94
CA PRO A 9 52.73 -10.10 -28.50
C PRO A 9 51.41 -10.76 -28.07
N ALA A 10 51.22 -12.03 -28.43
CA ALA A 10 50.01 -12.79 -28.14
C ALA A 10 49.66 -12.79 -26.63
N GLN A 11 50.66 -12.75 -25.75
CA GLN A 11 50.47 -12.60 -24.31
C GLN A 11 49.73 -11.31 -23.91
N ALA A 12 50.09 -10.16 -24.50
CA ALA A 12 49.45 -8.89 -24.18
C ALA A 12 47.96 -8.84 -24.62
N LEU A 13 47.63 -9.56 -25.71
CA LEU A 13 46.24 -9.73 -26.14
C LEU A 13 45.43 -10.60 -25.16
N VAL A 14 46.02 -11.67 -24.64
CA VAL A 14 45.38 -12.56 -23.66
C VAL A 14 45.18 -11.86 -22.31
N GLU A 15 46.16 -11.09 -21.85
CA GLU A 15 46.05 -10.27 -20.63
C GLU A 15 44.97 -9.19 -20.77
N GLY A 16 44.90 -8.52 -21.92
CA GLY A 16 43.85 -7.56 -22.22
C GLY A 16 42.44 -8.19 -22.24
N LEU A 17 42.31 -9.40 -22.81
CA LEU A 17 41.04 -10.14 -22.81
C LEU A 17 40.63 -10.54 -21.39
N THR A 18 41.58 -10.98 -20.57
CA THR A 18 41.35 -11.41 -19.18
C THR A 18 40.93 -10.22 -18.30
N ALA A 19 41.59 -9.07 -18.47
CA ALA A 19 41.22 -7.83 -17.77
C ALA A 19 39.81 -7.36 -18.18
N ALA A 20 39.47 -7.41 -19.47
CA ALA A 20 38.14 -7.05 -19.95
C ALA A 20 37.05 -7.98 -19.40
N MET A 21 37.32 -9.30 -19.30
CA MET A 21 36.41 -10.25 -18.68
C MET A 21 36.22 -9.99 -17.18
N GLY A 22 37.27 -9.61 -16.46
CA GLY A 22 37.18 -9.20 -15.05
C GLY A 22 36.28 -7.98 -14.86
N GLN A 23 36.47 -6.95 -15.68
CA GLN A 23 35.63 -5.74 -15.64
C GLN A 23 34.15 -6.03 -15.94
N LEU A 24 33.88 -6.95 -16.88
CA LEU A 24 32.51 -7.38 -17.21
C LEU A 24 31.86 -8.13 -16.04
N ALA A 25 32.60 -9.01 -15.37
CA ALA A 25 32.12 -9.74 -14.20
C ALA A 25 31.79 -8.80 -13.04
N ASP A 26 32.66 -7.82 -12.77
CA ASP A 26 32.43 -6.81 -11.73
C ASP A 26 31.22 -5.94 -12.05
N HIS A 27 31.06 -5.52 -13.31
CA HIS A 27 29.92 -4.73 -13.73
C HIS A 27 28.60 -5.49 -13.58
N LEU A 28 28.58 -6.77 -13.96
CA LEU A 28 27.42 -7.65 -13.80
C LEU A 28 27.05 -7.84 -12.32
N MET A 29 28.03 -8.07 -11.45
CA MET A 29 27.77 -8.16 -10.01
C MET A 29 27.20 -6.87 -9.44
N GLN A 30 27.76 -5.72 -9.83
CA GLN A 30 27.33 -4.42 -9.34
C GLN A 30 25.90 -4.10 -9.77
N GLN A 31 25.56 -4.39 -11.04
CA GLN A 31 24.20 -4.24 -11.55
C GLN A 31 23.21 -5.14 -10.81
N ASN A 32 23.58 -6.40 -10.57
CA ASN A 32 22.72 -7.36 -9.86
C ASN A 32 22.46 -6.90 -8.41
N HIS A 33 23.50 -6.40 -7.75
CA HIS A 33 23.38 -5.86 -6.39
C HIS A 33 22.44 -4.65 -6.36
N GLN A 34 22.58 -3.70 -7.28
CA GLN A 34 21.71 -2.53 -7.38
C GLN A 34 20.25 -2.92 -7.62
N PHE A 35 20.02 -3.89 -8.51
CA PHE A 35 18.69 -4.40 -8.79
C PHE A 35 18.06 -5.00 -7.52
N GLN A 36 18.79 -5.85 -6.80
CA GLN A 36 18.31 -6.43 -5.54
C GLN A 36 17.98 -5.37 -4.49
N SER A 37 18.84 -4.36 -4.31
CA SER A 37 18.59 -3.26 -3.38
C SER A 37 17.33 -2.48 -3.74
N SER A 38 17.13 -2.19 -5.03
CA SER A 38 15.95 -1.45 -5.50
C SER A 38 14.64 -2.23 -5.31
N LEU A 39 14.68 -3.56 -5.49
CA LEU A 39 13.53 -4.42 -5.22
C LEU A 39 13.23 -4.49 -3.72
N LEU A 40 14.25 -4.58 -2.86
CA LEU A 40 14.06 -4.58 -1.42
C LEU A 40 13.41 -3.28 -0.94
N GLU A 41 13.85 -2.15 -1.47
CA GLU A 41 13.31 -0.84 -1.13
C GLU A 41 11.84 -0.71 -1.57
N GLN A 42 11.50 -1.18 -2.77
CA GLN A 42 10.11 -1.21 -3.24
C GLN A 42 9.22 -2.12 -2.38
N LEU A 43 9.72 -3.31 -2.02
CA LEU A 43 8.99 -4.23 -1.14
C LEU A 43 8.80 -3.66 0.27
N ASN A 44 9.79 -2.92 0.78
CA ASN A 44 9.70 -2.29 2.09
C ASN A 44 8.75 -1.08 2.06
N ALA A 45 8.74 -0.30 0.98
CA ALA A 45 7.78 0.80 0.76
C ALA A 45 6.34 0.30 0.57
N GLN A 46 6.18 -0.91 0.01
CA GLN A 46 4.88 -1.57 -0.17
C GLN A 46 4.44 -2.38 1.05
N ARG A 47 5.22 -2.42 2.14
CA ARG A 47 4.76 -3.10 3.35
C ARG A 47 3.47 -2.43 3.82
N PRO A 48 2.36 -3.19 3.96
CA PRO A 48 1.16 -2.67 4.58
C PRO A 48 1.55 -2.13 5.94
N VAL A 49 1.24 -0.86 6.21
CA VAL A 49 1.44 -0.30 7.54
C VAL A 49 0.61 -1.17 8.50
N PRO A 50 1.21 -1.74 9.56
CA PRO A 50 0.49 -2.60 10.48
C PRO A 50 -0.74 -1.87 11.03
N GLU A 51 -1.88 -2.55 11.06
CA GLU A 51 -3.04 -2.07 11.81
C GLU A 51 -2.73 -2.17 13.29
N PHE A 52 -2.51 -1.02 13.92
CA PHE A 52 -2.30 -0.94 15.36
C PHE A 52 -3.65 -0.88 16.06
N LYS A 53 -4.07 -1.98 16.67
CA LYS A 53 -5.25 -1.95 17.53
C LYS A 53 -4.89 -1.28 18.86
N VAL A 54 -5.36 -0.07 19.08
CA VAL A 54 -5.28 0.59 20.40
C VAL A 54 -6.18 -0.19 21.36
N GLU A 55 -5.60 -0.78 22.41
CA GLU A 55 -6.38 -1.49 23.44
C GLU A 55 -7.36 -0.54 24.12
N GLY A 56 -8.63 -0.97 24.24
CA GLY A 56 -9.69 -0.20 24.90
C GLY A 56 -10.53 0.70 23.99
N THR A 57 -10.17 0.88 22.71
CA THR A 57 -11.02 1.61 21.76
C THR A 57 -11.91 0.62 20.98
N ARG A 58 -13.23 0.82 21.01
CA ARG A 58 -14.19 0.04 20.20
C ARG A 58 -14.89 0.96 19.22
N MET A 59 -15.26 0.41 18.06
CA MET A 59 -16.10 1.13 17.12
C MET A 59 -17.43 1.46 17.81
N PRO A 60 -17.91 2.71 17.76
CA PRO A 60 -19.21 3.07 18.33
C PRO A 60 -20.32 2.37 17.53
N THR A 61 -21.47 2.18 18.17
CA THR A 61 -22.67 1.63 17.54
C THR A 61 -23.72 2.71 17.39
N PHE A 62 -24.60 2.58 16.39
CA PHE A 62 -25.71 3.50 16.16
C PHE A 62 -26.97 2.73 15.83
N SER A 63 -28.03 2.92 16.62
CA SER A 63 -29.30 2.20 16.46
C SER A 63 -30.35 2.98 15.66
N GLY A 64 -30.15 4.30 15.52
CA GLY A 64 -31.08 5.22 14.87
C GLY A 64 -32.19 5.72 15.80
N LEU A 65 -31.93 5.74 17.11
CA LEU A 65 -32.87 6.25 18.11
C LEU A 65 -32.80 7.78 18.19
N LEU A 66 -33.88 8.43 18.65
CA LEU A 66 -34.00 9.90 18.69
C LEU A 66 -33.00 10.56 19.65
N GLU A 67 -32.62 9.85 20.69
CA GLU A 67 -31.65 10.26 21.69
C GLU A 67 -30.19 10.06 21.25
N GLU A 68 -29.95 9.31 20.17
CA GLU A 68 -28.60 9.09 19.65
C GLU A 68 -28.21 10.24 18.70
N SER A 69 -27.00 10.76 18.90
CA SER A 69 -26.43 11.77 18.01
C SER A 69 -25.63 11.13 16.88
N VAL A 70 -25.98 11.46 15.64
CA VAL A 70 -25.20 11.08 14.45
C VAL A 70 -23.81 11.68 14.51
N ASP A 71 -23.68 12.94 14.94
CA ASP A 71 -22.38 13.62 15.01
C ASP A 71 -21.43 12.96 16.00
N GLU A 72 -21.95 12.53 17.16
CA GLU A 72 -21.15 11.81 18.16
C GLU A 72 -20.73 10.42 17.66
N PHE A 73 -21.62 9.71 16.97
CA PHE A 73 -21.31 8.45 16.32
C PHE A 73 -20.20 8.60 15.26
N ILE A 74 -20.32 9.59 14.37
CA ILE A 74 -19.33 9.85 13.32
C ILE A 74 -18.00 10.30 13.92
N PHE A 75 -18.02 11.17 14.94
CA PHE A 75 -16.82 11.60 15.64
C PHE A 75 -16.10 10.42 16.29
N GLY A 76 -16.82 9.57 17.03
CA GLY A 76 -16.27 8.37 17.65
C GLY A 76 -15.72 7.36 16.63
N ALA A 77 -16.38 7.22 15.47
CA ALA A 77 -15.93 6.36 14.39
C ALA A 77 -14.61 6.87 13.76
N LYS A 78 -14.50 8.18 13.55
CA LYS A 78 -13.26 8.82 13.07
C LYS A 78 -12.11 8.60 14.08
N LEU A 79 -12.35 8.83 15.37
CA LEU A 79 -11.34 8.56 16.40
C LEU A 79 -10.90 7.09 16.42
N PHE A 80 -11.84 6.15 16.30
CA PHE A 80 -11.53 4.73 16.22
C PHE A 80 -10.66 4.42 14.99
N MET A 81 -11.01 4.95 13.82
CA MET A 81 -10.25 4.75 12.59
C MET A 81 -8.83 5.35 12.68
N GLN A 82 -8.70 6.55 13.22
CA GLN A 82 -7.38 7.17 13.48
C GLN A 82 -6.55 6.32 14.43
N GLY A 83 -7.15 5.85 15.53
CA GLY A 83 -6.48 4.96 16.48
C GLY A 83 -6.04 3.64 15.86
N ASN A 84 -6.78 3.12 14.88
CA ASN A 84 -6.49 1.85 14.20
C ASN A 84 -5.72 2.02 12.88
N ASN A 85 -5.15 3.20 12.62
CA ASN A 85 -4.40 3.51 11.40
C ASN A 85 -5.20 3.27 10.09
N VAL A 86 -6.50 3.55 10.13
CA VAL A 86 -7.39 3.54 8.96
C VAL A 86 -7.54 4.97 8.46
N ASP A 87 -6.98 5.26 7.28
CA ASP A 87 -7.16 6.55 6.62
C ASP A 87 -8.56 6.62 5.98
N TYR A 88 -9.49 7.24 6.70
CA TYR A 88 -10.87 7.45 6.25
C TYR A 88 -11.05 8.63 5.30
N THR A 89 -9.98 9.37 5.00
CA THR A 89 -10.00 10.49 4.03
C THR A 89 -9.58 10.04 2.63
N SER A 90 -8.91 8.89 2.53
CA SER A 90 -8.51 8.28 1.27
C SER A 90 -9.67 7.58 0.57
N ALA A 91 -9.91 7.96 -0.69
CA ALA A 91 -10.91 7.32 -1.54
C ALA A 91 -10.67 5.80 -1.72
N ALA A 92 -9.42 5.36 -1.66
CA ALA A 92 -9.06 3.93 -1.76
C ALA A 92 -9.65 3.11 -0.60
N ASN A 93 -9.94 3.75 0.54
CA ASN A 93 -10.49 3.11 1.73
C ASN A 93 -12.01 3.26 1.86
N ASN A 94 -12.71 3.93 0.93
CA ASN A 94 -14.15 4.20 1.04
C ASN A 94 -14.98 2.95 1.34
N ASN A 95 -14.79 1.87 0.58
CA ASN A 95 -15.53 0.61 0.78
C ASN A 95 -15.29 0.02 2.17
N ARG A 96 -14.05 0.11 2.66
CA ARG A 96 -13.66 -0.37 3.98
C ARG A 96 -14.29 0.47 5.09
N VAL A 97 -14.24 1.79 4.96
CA VAL A 97 -14.85 2.73 5.91
C VAL A 97 -16.36 2.53 5.99
N VAL A 98 -17.03 2.42 4.84
CA VAL A 98 -18.47 2.15 4.76
C VAL A 98 -18.82 0.81 5.41
N ALA A 99 -18.06 -0.25 5.12
CA ALA A 99 -18.27 -1.56 5.73
C ALA A 99 -18.13 -1.51 7.27
N MET A 100 -17.12 -0.79 7.78
CA MET A 100 -16.90 -0.61 9.23
C MET A 100 -18.05 0.16 9.89
N LEU A 101 -18.56 1.21 9.26
CA LEU A 101 -19.71 1.96 9.78
C LEU A 101 -20.98 1.09 9.74
N ALA A 102 -21.27 0.47 8.60
CA ALA A 102 -22.43 -0.37 8.38
C ALA A 102 -22.49 -1.55 9.35
N SER A 103 -21.37 -2.22 9.62
CA SER A 103 -21.31 -3.35 10.56
C SER A 103 -21.62 -2.95 12.02
N ASN A 104 -21.60 -1.66 12.33
CA ASN A 104 -21.88 -1.12 13.66
C ASN A 104 -23.23 -0.43 13.78
N LEU A 105 -24.03 -0.43 12.71
CA LEU A 105 -25.44 -0.08 12.79
C LEU A 105 -26.22 -1.19 13.52
N ARG A 106 -27.24 -0.80 14.27
CA ARG A 106 -28.15 -1.70 14.99
C ARG A 106 -29.60 -1.28 14.75
N GLY A 107 -30.54 -2.11 15.17
CA GLY A 107 -31.97 -1.78 15.19
C GLY A 107 -32.51 -1.18 13.89
N GLY A 108 -33.14 0.00 14.01
CA GLY A 108 -33.75 0.72 12.89
C GLY A 108 -32.73 1.17 11.85
N ALA A 109 -31.56 1.65 12.28
CA ALA A 109 -30.50 2.09 11.37
C ALA A 109 -29.95 0.94 10.51
N ALA A 110 -29.73 -0.23 11.10
CA ALA A 110 -29.29 -1.41 10.34
C ALA A 110 -30.36 -1.84 9.31
N SER A 111 -31.63 -1.88 9.73
CA SER A 111 -32.76 -2.28 8.87
C SER A 111 -32.92 -1.32 7.67
N TRP A 112 -32.75 -0.02 7.91
CA TRP A 112 -32.75 1.00 6.87
C TRP A 112 -31.58 0.80 5.90
N TYR A 113 -30.36 0.59 6.41
CA TYR A 113 -29.18 0.39 5.56
C TYR A 113 -29.31 -0.87 4.69
N HIS A 114 -29.79 -1.98 5.24
CA HIS A 114 -30.04 -3.20 4.48
C HIS A 114 -31.06 -2.99 3.36
N THR A 115 -32.15 -2.28 3.65
CA THR A 115 -33.17 -1.96 2.64
C THR A 115 -32.58 -1.10 1.53
N ARG A 116 -31.75 -0.12 1.89
CA ARG A 116 -31.11 0.78 0.92
C ARG A 116 -30.11 0.04 0.02
N VAL A 117 -29.24 -0.81 0.59
CA VAL A 117 -28.31 -1.63 -0.19
C VAL A 117 -29.05 -2.64 -1.07
N ALA A 118 -30.09 -3.29 -0.55
CA ALA A 118 -30.87 -4.28 -1.30
C ALA A 118 -31.70 -3.67 -2.44
N THR A 119 -32.14 -2.42 -2.30
CA THR A 119 -32.97 -1.73 -3.32
C THR A 119 -32.11 -1.05 -4.39
N GLU A 120 -30.91 -0.58 -4.04
CA GLU A 120 -30.10 0.25 -4.96
C GLU A 120 -29.16 -0.54 -5.89
N ASP A 121 -28.93 -1.86 -5.70
CA ASP A 121 -27.99 -2.70 -6.49
C ASP A 121 -26.65 -2.00 -6.80
N ARG A 122 -26.17 -1.15 -5.87
CA ARG A 122 -24.91 -0.41 -6.00
C ARG A 122 -23.81 -1.20 -5.31
N PRO A 123 -22.70 -1.52 -6.02
CA PRO A 123 -21.45 -1.87 -5.36
C PRO A 123 -21.07 -0.73 -4.40
N LEU A 124 -20.41 -1.07 -3.29
CA LEU A 124 -20.09 -0.21 -2.13
C LEU A 124 -19.35 1.11 -2.43
N GLU A 125 -19.11 1.45 -3.69
CA GLU A 125 -18.12 2.41 -4.17
C GLU A 125 -18.47 3.88 -3.95
N ASN A 126 -19.74 4.26 -3.71
CA ASN A 126 -20.12 5.68 -3.73
C ASN A 126 -21.25 6.04 -2.77
N ILE A 127 -21.00 5.99 -1.46
CA ILE A 127 -21.81 6.71 -0.47
C ILE A 127 -20.95 7.82 0.14
N VAL A 128 -20.67 8.85 -0.66
CA VAL A 128 -20.15 10.15 -0.19
C VAL A 128 -21.11 11.25 -0.65
N ALA A 129 -22.18 11.43 0.12
CA ALA A 129 -23.00 12.63 0.12
C ALA A 129 -23.71 12.73 1.48
N PHE A 130 -22.97 13.21 2.48
CA PHE A 130 -23.50 13.84 3.68
C PHE A 130 -22.65 15.09 3.94
#